data_AF-A0A944E816-F1
#
_entry.id   AF-A0A944E816-F1
#
_cell.length_a   1.000
_cell.length_b   1.000
_cell.length_c   1.000
_cell.angle_alpha   90.00
_cell.angle_beta   90.00
_cell.angle_gamma   90.00
#
_symmetry.space_group_name_H-M   'P 1'
#
loop_
_entity.id
_entity.type
_entity.pdbx_description
1 polymer ?
#
loop_
_entity_poly.entity_id
_entity_poly.type
_entity_poly.pdbx_seq_one_letter_code
_entity_poly.pdbx_strand_id
1 'polypeptide(L)'
;MTSHKTTQTMKPATAAQKLGVYLPATPAEFQEGAVSRSELNALQTDPPEWLQELRRNGPHPRPVVAAKLGVSIAGLARGGVTDALTTEQIDALKTDNPEWLQHERATQAEVRKETVRIKEKNAAKEKAAAQDDKPRRPRS
;
A
#
# COMPACT_ATOMS: atom_id res chain seq x y z
N MET A 1 14.82 14.51 -33.00
CA MET A 1 15.63 14.51 -31.76
C MET A 1 15.19 13.32 -30.93
N THR A 2 15.97 12.24 -30.93
CA THR A 2 15.69 11.07 -30.09
C THR A 2 16.11 11.42 -28.67
N SER A 3 15.12 11.71 -27.82
CA SER A 3 15.33 11.95 -26.40
C SER A 3 15.99 10.70 -25.80
N HIS A 4 17.22 10.84 -25.32
CA HIS A 4 17.93 9.78 -24.61
C HIS A 4 17.17 9.50 -23.33
N LYS A 5 16.32 8.47 -23.35
CA LYS A 5 15.53 8.05 -22.21
C LYS A 5 16.48 7.42 -21.19
N THR A 6 17.04 8.24 -20.30
CA THR A 6 17.85 7.76 -19.17
C THR A 6 17.05 6.69 -18.43
N THR A 7 17.60 5.49 -18.36
CA THR A 7 17.01 4.37 -17.62
C THR A 7 17.05 4.71 -16.14
N GLN A 8 15.95 5.23 -15.61
CA GLN A 8 15.80 5.46 -14.18
C GLN A 8 15.72 4.10 -13.48
N THR A 9 16.79 3.75 -12.78
CA THR A 9 16.89 2.58 -11.91
C THR A 9 16.59 2.97 -10.47
N MET A 10 16.08 2.03 -9.68
CA MET A 10 15.83 2.21 -8.25
C MET A 10 16.43 1.06 -7.46
N LYS A 11 16.69 1.32 -6.17
CA LYS A 11 17.21 0.32 -5.25
C LYS A 11 16.21 -0.85 -5.10
N PRO A 12 16.69 -2.10 -4.96
CA PRO A 12 15.87 -3.28 -4.65
C PRO A 12 14.86 -3.06 -3.54
N ALA A 13 15.27 -2.40 -2.45
CA ALA A 13 14.38 -2.09 -1.34
C ALA A 13 13.17 -1.23 -1.75
N THR A 14 13.37 -0.25 -2.63
CA THR A 14 12.28 0.57 -3.17
C THR A 14 11.40 -0.21 -4.14
N ALA A 15 12.00 -1.09 -4.95
CA ALA A 15 11.25 -1.97 -5.85
C ALA A 15 10.38 -2.97 -5.07
N ALA A 16 10.95 -3.64 -4.06
CA ALA A 16 10.23 -4.55 -3.16
C ALA A 16 9.07 -3.85 -2.45
N GLN A 17 9.29 -2.63 -1.95
CA GLN A 17 8.23 -1.83 -1.33
C GLN A 17 7.09 -1.54 -2.30
N LYS A 18 7.40 -1.21 -3.57
CA LYS A 18 6.39 -0.98 -4.61
C LYS A 18 5.69 -2.27 -5.06
N LEU A 19 6.36 -3.41 -4.97
CA LEU A 19 5.78 -4.73 -5.28
C LEU A 19 4.97 -5.31 -4.12
N GLY A 20 5.12 -4.74 -2.91
CA GLY A 20 4.45 -5.20 -1.69
C GLY A 20 5.05 -6.47 -1.10
N VAL A 21 6.35 -6.72 -1.30
CA VAL A 21 7.02 -7.95 -0.84
C VAL A 21 8.15 -7.66 0.16
N TYR A 22 8.48 -8.67 0.96
CA TYR A 22 9.59 -8.60 1.91
C TYR A 22 10.91 -8.89 1.19
N LEU A 23 11.77 -7.86 1.05
CA LEU A 23 13.02 -7.94 0.29
C LEU A 23 13.91 -9.14 0.67
N PRO A 24 14.16 -9.44 1.95
CA PRO A 24 15.03 -10.57 2.33
C PRO A 24 14.53 -11.94 1.87
N ALA A 25 13.25 -12.08 1.51
CA ALA A 25 12.66 -13.31 0.98
C ALA A 25 12.64 -13.38 -0.56
N THR A 26 13.11 -12.33 -1.25
CA THR A 26 13.22 -12.33 -2.73
C THR A 26 14.49 -13.04 -3.20
N PRO A 27 14.56 -13.51 -4.47
CA PRO A 27 15.78 -14.11 -5.02
C PRO A 27 16.99 -13.17 -4.98
N ALA A 28 18.20 -13.73 -4.88
CA ALA A 28 19.45 -12.95 -4.76
C ALA A 28 19.66 -11.99 -5.94
N GLU A 29 19.27 -12.42 -7.15
CA GLU A 29 19.33 -11.61 -8.37
C GLU A 29 18.49 -10.33 -8.25
N PHE A 30 17.36 -10.39 -7.55
CA PHE A 30 16.53 -9.23 -7.26
C PHE A 30 17.09 -8.38 -6.12
N GLN A 31 17.71 -9.00 -5.10
CA GLN A 31 18.29 -8.30 -3.96
C GLN A 31 19.53 -7.48 -4.31
N GLU A 32 20.33 -7.95 -5.26
CA GLU A 32 21.60 -7.34 -5.66
C GLU A 32 21.47 -6.44 -6.90
N GLY A 33 20.46 -6.69 -7.76
CA GLY A 33 20.28 -6.00 -9.03
C GLY A 33 19.59 -4.63 -8.94
N ALA A 34 20.08 -3.63 -9.69
CA ALA A 34 19.35 -2.37 -9.83
C ALA A 34 18.07 -2.59 -10.66
N VAL A 35 16.90 -2.19 -10.16
CA VAL A 35 15.62 -2.43 -10.83
C VAL A 35 15.20 -1.19 -11.63
N SER A 36 15.11 -1.32 -12.95
CA SER A 36 14.57 -0.28 -13.82
C SER A 36 13.06 -0.13 -13.67
N ARG A 37 12.54 1.05 -14.05
CA ARG A 37 11.08 1.26 -14.09
C ARG A 37 10.36 0.27 -15.02
N SER A 38 10.99 -0.13 -16.13
CA SER A 38 10.47 -1.13 -17.07
C SER A 38 10.40 -2.52 -16.44
N GLU A 39 11.45 -2.97 -15.76
CA GLU A 39 11.44 -4.28 -15.07
C GLU A 39 10.41 -4.32 -13.95
N LEU A 40 10.30 -3.24 -13.17
CA LEU A 40 9.27 -3.14 -12.14
C LEU A 40 7.86 -3.26 -12.73
N ASN A 41 7.60 -2.61 -13.88
CA ASN A 41 6.31 -2.72 -14.56
C ASN A 41 6.08 -4.13 -15.12
N ALA A 42 7.13 -4.81 -15.62
CA ALA A 42 7.05 -6.18 -16.08
C ALA A 42 6.67 -7.12 -14.92
N LEU A 43 7.37 -7.02 -13.78
CA LEU A 43 7.06 -7.78 -12.56
C LEU A 43 5.64 -7.52 -12.00
N GLN A 44 5.08 -6.34 -12.27
CA GLN A 44 3.70 -6.02 -11.88
C GLN A 44 2.67 -6.61 -12.85
N THR A 45 2.96 -6.58 -14.15
CA THR A 45 2.05 -7.01 -15.21
C THR A 45 2.04 -8.53 -15.38
N ASP A 46 3.22 -9.13 -15.37
CA ASP A 46 3.46 -10.56 -15.53
C ASP A 46 4.34 -11.06 -14.37
N PRO A 47 3.74 -11.25 -13.17
CA PRO A 47 4.51 -11.60 -11.99
C PRO A 47 5.03 -13.04 -12.10
N PRO A 48 6.35 -13.28 -11.96
CA PRO A 48 6.91 -14.62 -11.94
C PRO A 48 6.43 -15.42 -10.73
N GLU A 49 6.58 -16.76 -10.77
CA GLU A 49 6.07 -17.67 -9.73
C GLU A 49 6.55 -17.32 -8.32
N TRP A 50 7.84 -17.02 -8.13
CA TRP A 50 8.37 -16.62 -6.83
C TRP A 50 7.67 -15.37 -6.26
N LEU A 51 7.28 -14.42 -7.12
CA LEU A 51 6.60 -13.20 -6.71
C LEU A 51 5.14 -13.48 -6.35
N GLN A 52 4.49 -14.38 -7.08
CA GLN A 52 3.14 -14.84 -6.76
C GLN A 52 3.11 -15.59 -5.43
N GLU A 53 4.10 -16.46 -5.20
CA GLU A 53 4.25 -17.23 -3.97
C GLU A 53 4.43 -16.31 -2.75
N LEU A 54 5.35 -15.35 -2.83
CA LEU A 54 5.56 -14.37 -1.76
C LEU A 54 4.29 -13.54 -1.47
N ARG A 55 3.52 -13.18 -2.49
CA ARG A 55 2.25 -12.45 -2.29
C ARG A 55 1.16 -13.31 -1.68
N ARG A 56 1.16 -14.62 -1.94
CA ARG A 56 0.18 -15.56 -1.43
C ARG A 56 0.49 -15.97 0.01
N ASN A 57 1.73 -16.38 0.27
CA ASN A 57 2.12 -17.04 1.51
C ASN A 57 2.98 -16.17 2.42
N GLY A 58 3.64 -15.15 1.87
CA GLY A 58 4.56 -14.30 2.61
C GLY A 58 5.98 -14.88 2.67
N PRO A 59 6.85 -14.36 3.53
CA PRO A 59 6.59 -13.35 4.57
C PRO A 59 6.13 -12.00 4.01
N HIS A 60 5.07 -11.44 4.59
CA HIS A 60 4.46 -10.18 4.19
C HIS A 60 5.11 -9.01 4.92
N PRO A 61 5.47 -7.91 4.22
CA PRO A 61 6.01 -6.74 4.89
C PRO A 61 4.94 -6.06 5.75
N ARG A 62 5.37 -5.31 6.78
CA ARG A 62 4.47 -4.65 7.77
C ARG A 62 3.26 -3.91 7.17
N PRO A 63 3.37 -3.15 6.05
CA PRO A 63 2.21 -2.51 5.45
C PRO A 63 1.14 -3.51 4.98
N VAL A 64 1.57 -4.64 4.42
CA VAL A 64 0.68 -5.71 3.95
C VAL A 64 0.07 -6.46 5.14
N VAL A 65 0.86 -6.73 6.19
CA VAL A 65 0.37 -7.32 7.44
C VAL A 65 -0.73 -6.44 8.06
N ALA A 66 -0.46 -5.14 8.22
CA ALA A 66 -1.42 -4.19 8.77
C ALA A 66 -2.72 -4.14 7.94
N ALA A 67 -2.60 -4.13 6.61
CA ALA A 67 -3.74 -4.17 5.71
C ALA A 67 -4.56 -5.47 5.86
N LYS A 68 -3.90 -6.63 5.90
CA LYS A 68 -4.55 -7.95 6.09
C LYS A 68 -5.22 -8.08 7.47
N LEU A 69 -4.68 -7.45 8.50
CA LEU A 69 -5.25 -7.42 9.85
C LEU A 69 -6.32 -6.34 10.03
N GLY A 70 -6.44 -5.38 9.11
CA GLY A 70 -7.43 -4.30 9.20
C GLY A 70 -7.06 -3.20 10.18
N VAL A 71 -5.77 -3.01 10.47
CA VAL A 71 -5.24 -2.03 11.41
C VAL A 71 -4.31 -1.03 10.71
N SER A 72 -3.90 0.03 11.41
CA SER A 72 -2.84 0.92 10.93
C SER A 72 -1.45 0.30 11.18
N ILE A 73 -0.42 0.75 10.45
CA ILE A 73 0.97 0.31 10.69
C ILE A 73 1.43 0.70 12.12
N ALA A 74 0.98 1.85 12.61
CA ALA A 74 1.26 2.28 13.99
C ALA A 74 0.53 1.39 15.02
N GLY A 75 -0.72 1.01 14.75
CA GLY A 75 -1.47 0.07 15.58
C GLY A 75 -0.83 -1.32 15.62
N LEU A 76 -0.35 -1.80 14.48
CA LEU A 76 0.42 -3.04 14.39
C LEU A 76 1.66 -3.00 15.29
N ALA A 77 2.40 -1.88 15.28
CA ALA A 77 3.57 -1.70 16.13
C ALA A 77 3.22 -1.64 17.63
N ARG A 78 2.09 -1.01 18.00
CA ARG A 78 1.59 -1.01 19.39
C ARG A 78 1.18 -2.40 19.88
N GLY A 79 0.68 -3.24 18.97
CA GLY A 79 0.42 -4.66 19.21
C GLY A 79 1.69 -5.52 19.32
N GLY A 80 2.89 -4.93 19.27
CA GLY A 80 4.16 -5.64 19.38
C GLY A 80 4.62 -6.34 18.09
N VAL A 81 3.88 -6.21 16.98
CA VAL A 81 4.24 -6.83 15.71
C VAL A 81 5.13 -5.89 14.89
N THR A 82 6.43 -6.13 14.93
CA THR A 82 7.45 -5.33 14.21
C THR A 82 7.98 -6.02 12.96
N ASP A 83 7.84 -7.34 12.86
CA ASP A 83 8.45 -8.13 11.80
C ASP A 83 7.47 -8.47 10.67
N ALA A 84 8.02 -9.06 9.60
CA ALA A 84 7.22 -9.61 8.52
C ALA A 84 6.55 -10.91 8.98
N LEU A 85 5.28 -11.11 8.60
CA LEU A 85 4.50 -12.29 8.99
C LEU A 85 4.07 -13.10 7.78
N THR A 86 4.04 -14.42 7.89
CA THR A 86 3.43 -15.30 6.89
C THR A 86 1.90 -15.21 6.92
N THR A 87 1.24 -15.70 5.88
CA THR A 87 -0.23 -15.80 5.87
C THR A 87 -0.75 -16.64 7.03
N GLU A 88 -0.08 -17.74 7.35
CA GLU A 88 -0.43 -18.62 8.47
C GLU A 88 -0.38 -17.89 9.82
N GLN A 89 0.70 -17.13 10.09
CA GLN A 89 0.83 -16.34 11.32
C GLN A 89 -0.24 -15.24 11.40
N ILE A 90 -0.56 -14.61 10.27
CA ILE A 90 -1.63 -13.61 10.19
C ILE A 90 -2.98 -14.25 10.50
N ASP A 91 -3.27 -15.42 9.96
CA ASP A 91 -4.54 -16.11 10.16
C ASP A 91 -4.68 -16.67 11.58
N ALA A 92 -3.58 -17.09 12.20
CA ALA A 92 -3.53 -17.39 13.63
C ALA A 92 -3.90 -16.15 14.47
N LEU A 93 -3.27 -14.99 14.23
CA LEU A 93 -3.62 -13.74 14.93
C LEU A 93 -5.08 -13.31 14.73
N LYS A 94 -5.63 -13.52 13.53
CA LYS A 94 -7.05 -13.23 13.26
C LYS A 94 -7.97 -14.16 14.06
N THR A 95 -7.57 -15.41 14.24
CA THR A 95 -8.34 -16.43 14.95
C THR A 95 -8.29 -16.19 16.45
N ASP A 96 -7.09 -15.97 16.99
CA ASP A 96 -6.87 -15.64 18.41
C ASP A 96 -7.55 -14.32 18.78
N ASN A 97 -7.62 -13.39 17.82
CA ASN A 97 -8.28 -12.08 17.92
C ASN A 97 -8.00 -11.37 19.27
N PRO A 98 -6.72 -11.14 19.62
CA PRO A 98 -6.35 -10.57 20.91
C PRO A 98 -6.94 -9.17 21.11
N GLU A 99 -7.04 -8.74 22.37
CA GLU A 99 -7.67 -7.46 22.75
C GLU A 99 -7.09 -6.26 21.98
N TRP A 100 -5.76 -6.20 21.85
CA TRP A 100 -5.10 -5.13 21.11
C TRP A 100 -5.56 -5.07 19.64
N LEU A 101 -5.77 -6.23 19.01
CA LEU A 101 -6.19 -6.31 17.61
C LEU A 101 -7.64 -5.84 17.46
N GLN A 102 -8.51 -6.19 18.41
CA GLN A 102 -9.89 -5.72 18.44
C GLN A 102 -9.94 -4.19 18.59
N HIS A 103 -9.19 -3.66 19.54
CA HIS A 103 -9.10 -2.22 19.79
C HIS A 103 -8.61 -1.47 18.55
N GLU A 104 -7.49 -1.90 17.97
CA GLU A 104 -6.90 -1.24 16.81
C GLU A 104 -7.78 -1.33 15.56
N ARG A 105 -8.54 -2.42 15.37
CA ARG A 105 -9.53 -2.53 14.30
C ARG A 105 -10.68 -1.54 14.47
N ALA A 106 -11.18 -1.39 15.69
CA ALA A 106 -12.23 -0.41 16.00
C ALA A 106 -11.75 1.01 15.73
N THR A 107 -10.55 1.37 16.22
CA THR A 107 -9.93 2.68 15.95
C THR A 107 -9.75 2.91 14.45
N GLN A 108 -9.24 1.92 13.71
CA GLN A 108 -9.02 2.04 12.28
C GLN A 108 -10.33 2.19 11.49
N ALA A 109 -11.41 1.54 11.93
CA ALA A 109 -12.73 1.70 11.33
C ALA A 109 -13.28 3.13 11.52
N GLU A 110 -13.17 3.69 12.72
CA GLU A 110 -13.60 5.07 12.99
C GLU A 110 -12.79 6.10 12.21
N VAL A 111 -11.46 5.95 12.15
CA VAL A 111 -10.59 6.83 11.35
C VAL A 111 -10.96 6.78 9.87
N ARG A 112 -11.28 5.59 9.34
CA ARG A 112 -11.72 5.44 7.93
C ARG A 112 -13.04 6.15 7.67
N LYS A 113 -14.03 6.01 8.56
CA LYS A 113 -15.33 6.72 8.45
C LYS A 113 -15.12 8.24 8.44
N GLU A 114 -14.30 8.75 9.36
CA GLU A 114 -14.01 10.17 9.45
C GLU A 114 -13.28 10.69 8.20
N THR A 115 -12.31 9.91 7.69
CA THR A 115 -11.59 10.26 6.45
C THR A 115 -12.53 10.37 5.25
N VAL A 116 -13.50 9.45 5.12
CA VAL A 116 -14.52 9.49 4.06
C VAL A 116 -15.37 10.75 4.19
N ARG A 117 -15.88 11.05 5.40
CA ARG A 117 -16.69 12.24 5.67
C ARG A 117 -15.96 13.54 5.32
N ILE A 118 -14.69 13.65 5.69
CA ILE A 118 -13.86 14.82 5.35
C ILE A 118 -13.68 14.94 3.84
N LYS A 119 -13.41 13.82 3.15
CA LYS A 119 -13.23 13.80 1.69
C LYS A 119 -14.50 14.23 0.95
N GLU A 120 -15.67 13.75 1.38
CA GLU A 120 -16.96 14.15 0.81
C GLU A 120 -17.25 15.64 1.02
N LYS A 121 -17.01 16.14 2.24
CA LYS A 121 -17.15 17.57 2.56
C LYS A 121 -16.23 18.45 1.70
N ASN A 122 -14.99 18.03 1.50
CA ASN A 122 -14.03 18.77 0.69
C ASN A 122 -14.43 18.77 -0.80
N ALA A 123 -14.83 17.61 -1.32
CA ALA A 123 -15.33 17.51 -2.69
C ALA A 123 -16.60 18.34 -2.93
N ALA A 124 -17.50 18.43 -1.94
CA ALA A 124 -18.69 19.28 -2.03
C ALA A 124 -18.31 20.78 -2.07
N LYS A 125 -17.35 21.21 -1.23
CA LYS A 125 -16.84 22.59 -1.23
C LYS A 125 -16.15 22.96 -2.54
N GLU A 126 -15.30 22.08 -3.06
CA GLU A 126 -14.63 22.28 -4.36
C GLU A 126 -15.64 22.41 -5.50
N LYS A 127 -16.68 21.58 -5.51
CA LYS A 127 -17.77 21.66 -6.49
C LYS A 127 -18.56 22.97 -6.38
N ALA A 128 -18.87 23.42 -5.17
CA ALA A 128 -19.57 24.69 -4.95
C ALA A 128 -18.72 25.88 -5.43
N ALA A 129 -17.44 25.93 -5.07
CA ALA A 129 -16.53 26.98 -5.50
C ALA A 129 -16.35 27.01 -7.04
N ALA A 130 -16.27 25.86 -7.70
CA ALA A 130 -16.19 25.78 -9.16
C ALA A 130 -17.50 26.16 -9.88
N GLN A 131 -18.64 26.12 -9.19
CA GLN A 131 -19.93 26.58 -9.74
C GLN A 131 -20.08 28.10 -9.63
N ASP A 132 -19.56 28.71 -8.56
CA ASP A 132 -19.57 30.17 -8.38
C ASP A 132 -18.60 30.91 -9.31
N ASP A 133 -17.52 30.26 -9.76
CA ASP A 133 -16.52 30.84 -10.68
C ASP A 133 -16.90 30.73 -12.18
N LYS A 134 -18.07 30.16 -12.53
CA LYS A 134 -18.53 30.14 -13.92
C LYS A 134 -18.97 31.55 -14.34
N PRO A 135 -18.45 32.11 -15.46
CA PRO A 135 -18.83 33.45 -15.90
C PRO A 135 -20.32 33.50 -16.19
N ARG A 136 -21.05 34.37 -15.48
CA ARG A 136 -22.46 34.66 -15.75
C ARG A 136 -22.55 35.18 -17.18
N ARG A 137 -23.08 34.38 -18.10
CA ARG A 137 -23.31 34.77 -19.49
C ARG A 137 -24.09 36.09 -19.52
N PRO A 138 -23.67 37.11 -20.29
CA PRO A 138 -24.44 38.33 -20.43
C PRO A 138 -25.77 38.00 -21.09
N ARG A 139 -26.88 38.44 -20.48
CA ARG A 139 -28.22 38.31 -21.06
C ARG A 139 -28.33 39.34 -22.18
N SER A 140 -28.51 38.87 -23.41
CA SER A 140 -28.86 39.69 -24.57
C SER A 140 -30.30 40.18 -24.49
#